data_AF-A0A0M3DHJ0-F1
#
_entry.id   AF-A0A0M3DHJ0-F1
#
_cell.length_a   1.000
_cell.length_b   1.000
_cell.length_c   1.000
_cell.angle_alpha   90.00
_cell.angle_beta   90.00
_cell.angle_gamma   90.00
#
_symmetry.space_group_name_H-M   'P 1'
#
loop_
_entity.id
_entity.type
_entity.pdbx_description
1 polymer ?
#
loop_
_entity_poly.entity_id
_entity_poly.type
_entity_poly.pdbx_seq_one_letter_code
_entity_poly.pdbx_strand_id
1 'polypeptide(L)'
;MYLPNKVTSVLAKIDKSYEVKYVDGKITSIYINEKDIKIEASSKGYSVNLKGVPIFLNDLKLLEPLLIRMGAIEMKKSKSKKEKVLNDKLIELFSKKKNTFSVEYIDSKVLSIKMDDPNLTIKKTGVGYTLIVNNESISIDNLSSLKKLLSKINVIQDDKEIKKEISKNKNNKLLIEQLTLDLNQIKKEKYLWDAQIADVTKIK
;
A
#
# COMPACT_ATOMS: atom_id res chain seq x y z
N MET A 1 10.37 -2.16 12.54
CA MET A 1 9.33 -1.11 12.69
C MET A 1 8.81 -0.77 11.30
N TYR A 2 7.59 -0.26 11.19
CA TYR A 2 6.94 0.03 9.90
C TYR A 2 6.49 1.48 9.84
N LEU A 3 6.48 2.06 8.64
CA LEU A 3 5.84 3.35 8.41
C LEU A 3 4.31 3.15 8.39
N PRO A 4 3.55 4.04 9.02
CA PRO A 4 2.09 3.95 9.02
C PRO A 4 1.53 4.19 7.62
N ASN A 5 0.44 3.51 7.27
CA ASN A 5 -0.21 3.65 5.96
C ASN A 5 -0.59 5.10 5.62
N LYS A 6 -0.80 5.96 6.62
CA LYS A 6 -1.07 7.39 6.43
C LYS A 6 0.05 8.13 5.69
N VAL A 7 1.26 7.59 5.62
CA VAL A 7 2.36 8.17 4.82
C VAL A 7 2.01 8.25 3.33
N THR A 8 1.13 7.38 2.84
CA THR A 8 0.69 7.34 1.44
C THR A 8 0.05 8.65 0.97
N SER A 9 -0.60 9.42 1.85
CA SER A 9 -1.16 10.73 1.46
C SER A 9 -0.07 11.77 1.16
N VAL A 10 1.09 11.67 1.83
CA VAL A 10 2.26 12.51 1.54
C VAL A 10 2.93 12.03 0.25
N LEU A 11 3.09 10.72 0.07
CA LEU A 11 3.69 10.13 -1.13
C LEU A 11 2.88 10.43 -2.41
N ALA A 12 1.56 10.52 -2.30
CA ALA A 12 0.68 10.93 -3.38
C ALA A 12 0.97 12.33 -3.95
N LYS A 13 1.73 13.16 -3.22
CA LYS A 13 2.09 14.53 -3.61
C LYS A 13 3.47 14.62 -4.26
N ILE A 14 4.27 13.57 -4.19
CA ILE A 14 5.59 13.50 -4.81
C ILE A 14 5.42 13.40 -6.33
N ASP A 15 6.04 14.32 -7.05
CA ASP A 15 6.06 14.39 -8.51
C ASP A 15 7.29 13.68 -9.11
N LYS A 16 8.26 13.32 -8.27
CA LYS A 16 9.50 12.63 -8.65
C LYS A 16 9.35 11.11 -8.64
N SER A 17 10.32 10.41 -9.24
CA SER A 17 10.40 8.95 -9.08
C SER A 17 10.77 8.58 -7.64
N TYR A 18 10.04 7.64 -7.06
CA TYR A 18 10.32 7.09 -5.74
C TYR A 18 9.99 5.60 -5.66
N GLU A 19 10.70 4.88 -4.81
CA GLU A 19 10.49 3.47 -4.52
C GLU A 19 9.95 3.29 -3.09
N VAL A 20 8.94 2.44 -2.94
CA VAL A 20 8.36 2.06 -1.64
C VAL A 20 8.60 0.59 -1.40
N LYS A 21 9.29 0.24 -0.31
CA LYS A 21 9.55 -1.15 0.08
C LYS A 21 8.47 -1.65 1.03
N TYR A 22 7.88 -2.79 0.70
CA TYR A 22 6.89 -3.50 1.48
C TYR A 22 7.48 -4.79 2.03
N VAL A 23 7.21 -5.07 3.31
CA VAL A 23 7.49 -6.34 3.98
C VAL A 23 6.22 -6.71 4.74
N ASP A 24 5.72 -7.92 4.55
CA ASP A 24 4.46 -8.39 5.14
C ASP A 24 3.25 -7.46 4.87
N GLY A 25 3.22 -6.86 3.68
CA GLY A 25 2.19 -5.90 3.28
C GLY A 25 2.26 -4.55 4.00
N LYS A 26 3.35 -4.26 4.73
CA LYS A 26 3.58 -3.01 5.44
C LYS A 26 4.76 -2.25 4.85
N ILE A 27 4.68 -0.93 4.86
CA ILE A 27 5.75 -0.06 4.35
C ILE A 27 6.92 -0.08 5.35
N THR A 28 8.11 -0.40 4.87
CA THR A 28 9.34 -0.40 5.68
C THR A 28 10.22 0.81 5.38
N SER A 29 10.38 1.14 4.11
CA SER A 29 11.17 2.27 3.67
C SER A 29 10.59 2.90 2.40
N ILE A 30 10.89 4.17 2.21
CA ILE A 30 10.65 4.92 0.98
C ILE A 30 11.97 5.53 0.54
N TYR A 31 12.25 5.52 -0.75
CA TYR A 31 13.45 6.14 -1.32
C TYR A 31 13.07 7.02 -2.50
N ILE A 32 13.41 8.31 -2.43
CA ILE A 32 13.12 9.29 -3.49
C ILE A 32 14.38 9.44 -4.34
N ASN A 33 14.39 8.76 -5.48
CA ASN A 33 15.58 8.50 -6.30
C ASN A 33 16.32 9.80 -6.68
N GLU A 34 15.59 10.79 -7.21
CA GLU A 34 16.18 12.04 -7.71
C GLU A 34 16.81 12.92 -6.62
N LYS A 35 16.43 12.71 -5.36
CA LYS A 35 16.82 13.58 -4.25
C LYS A 35 17.72 12.90 -3.24
N ASP A 36 18.00 11.61 -3.41
CA ASP A 36 18.74 10.80 -2.44
C ASP A 36 18.16 10.97 -1.01
N ILE A 37 16.83 10.84 -0.92
CA ILE A 37 16.10 10.92 0.35
C ILE A 37 15.58 9.54 0.69
N LYS A 38 15.98 9.04 1.86
CA LYS A 38 15.48 7.77 2.39
C LYS A 38 14.64 8.02 3.64
N ILE A 39 13.42 7.48 3.67
CA ILE A 39 12.50 7.59 4.81
C ILE A 39 12.27 6.19 5.37
N GLU A 40 12.52 6.01 6.66
CA GLU A 40 12.43 4.71 7.34
C GLU A 40 11.82 4.85 8.73
N ALA A 41 11.18 3.79 9.21
CA ALA A 41 10.76 3.73 10.61
C ALA A 41 11.96 3.42 11.51
N SER A 42 12.09 4.16 12.62
CA SER A 42 13.17 4.01 13.60
C SER A 42 12.63 3.98 15.03
N SER A 43 13.47 3.59 15.98
CA SER A 43 13.13 3.63 17.41
C SER A 43 12.83 5.04 17.93
N LYS A 44 13.23 6.09 17.20
CA LYS A 44 13.02 7.51 17.53
C LYS A 44 11.93 8.18 16.68
N GLY A 45 11.04 7.40 16.06
CA GLY A 45 10.03 7.90 15.12
C GLY A 45 10.44 7.68 13.66
N TYR A 46 10.22 8.66 12.78
CA TYR A 46 10.53 8.56 11.36
C TYR A 46 11.92 9.12 11.08
N SER A 47 12.82 8.28 10.57
CA SER A 47 14.15 8.72 10.12
C SER A 47 14.07 9.15 8.66
N VAL A 48 14.42 10.40 8.38
CA VAL A 48 14.58 10.94 7.03
C VAL A 48 16.06 11.20 6.81
N ASN A 49 16.71 10.32 6.07
CA ASN A 49 18.11 10.49 5.68
C ASN A 49 18.18 11.40 4.46
N LEU A 50 18.85 12.54 4.61
CA LEU A 50 19.11 13.50 3.56
C LEU A 50 20.61 13.47 3.26
N LYS A 51 21.03 12.87 2.13
CA LYS A 51 22.44 12.84 1.72
C LYS A 51 23.41 12.35 2.80
N GLY A 52 23.00 11.38 3.62
CA GLY A 52 23.81 10.79 4.70
C GLY A 52 23.54 11.35 6.10
N VAL A 53 22.77 12.42 6.27
CA VAL A 53 22.41 12.97 7.58
C VAL A 53 20.98 12.59 7.96
N PRO A 54 20.77 11.80 9.03
CA PRO A 54 19.44 11.42 9.48
C PRO A 54 18.78 12.54 10.29
N ILE A 55 17.58 12.94 9.87
CA ILE A 55 16.66 13.80 10.62
C ILE A 55 15.55 12.92 11.19
N PHE A 56 15.29 13.02 12.49
CA PHE A 56 14.20 12.29 13.13
C PHE A 56 12.96 13.17 13.26
N LEU A 57 11.83 12.67 12.76
CA LEU A 57 10.53 13.30 12.88
C LEU A 57 9.67 12.48 13.84
N ASN A 58 9.12 13.15 14.85
CA ASN A 58 8.18 12.53 15.80
C ASN A 58 6.75 12.43 15.23
N ASP A 59 6.43 13.22 14.21
CA ASP A 59 5.11 13.25 13.56
C ASP A 59 5.26 13.30 12.02
N LEU A 60 4.41 12.55 11.32
CA LEU A 60 4.29 12.59 9.86
C LEU A 60 3.88 13.97 9.34
N LYS A 61 3.21 14.81 10.15
CA LYS A 61 2.84 16.17 9.75
C LYS A 61 4.03 17.01 9.29
N LEU A 62 5.23 16.71 9.79
CA LEU A 62 6.46 17.41 9.43
C LEU A 62 7.12 16.86 8.15
N LEU A 63 6.70 15.69 7.69
CA LEU A 63 7.30 15.04 6.52
C LEU A 63 7.00 15.82 5.23
N GLU A 64 5.76 16.21 5.01
CA GLU A 64 5.38 16.98 3.81
C GLU A 64 6.10 18.34 3.73
N PRO A 65 6.10 19.21 4.77
CA PRO A 65 6.87 20.44 4.77
C PRO A 65 8.37 20.22 4.50
N LEU A 66 8.96 19.14 5.05
CA LEU A 66 10.35 18.80 4.81
C LEU A 66 10.59 18.42 3.34
N LEU A 67 9.75 17.56 2.78
CA LEU A 67 9.86 17.14 1.37
C LEU A 67 9.65 18.29 0.39
N ILE A 68 8.80 19.27 0.72
CA ILE A 68 8.66 20.52 -0.04
C ILE A 68 9.98 21.31 -0.02
N ARG A 69 10.59 21.50 1.17
CA ARG A 69 11.89 22.20 1.28
C ARG A 69 13.00 21.52 0.51
N MET A 70 12.97 20.19 0.43
CA MET A 70 13.95 19.40 -0.33
C MET A 70 13.65 19.35 -1.84
N GLY A 71 12.55 19.96 -2.29
CA GLY A 71 12.12 19.97 -3.69
C GLY A 71 11.71 18.60 -4.20
N ALA A 72 11.30 17.69 -3.31
CA ALA A 72 10.71 16.39 -3.66
C ALA A 72 9.19 16.49 -3.89
N ILE A 73 8.58 17.59 -3.42
CA ILE A 73 7.18 17.97 -3.67
C ILE A 73 7.20 19.41 -4.18
N GLU A 74 6.58 19.67 -5.33
CA GLU A 74 6.41 21.03 -5.83
C GLU A 74 5.51 21.86 -4.91
N MET A 75 6.01 23.02 -4.48
CA MET A 75 5.23 24.00 -3.72
C MET A 75 4.27 24.76 -4.65
N LYS A 76 3.14 24.16 -5.03
CA LYS A 76 2.15 24.87 -5.86
C LYS A 76 1.33 25.82 -4.98
N LYS A 77 1.34 27.12 -5.33
CA LYS A 77 0.37 28.09 -4.82
C LYS A 77 -1.03 27.67 -5.33
N SER A 78 -1.87 27.19 -4.43
CA SER A 78 -3.33 27.11 -4.58
C SER A 78 -3.87 26.69 -5.96
N LYS A 79 -4.05 25.38 -6.15
CA LYS A 79 -5.23 24.79 -6.78
C LYS A 79 -5.27 23.36 -6.25
N SER A 80 -6.38 22.99 -5.60
CA SER A 80 -6.64 21.65 -5.07
C SER A 80 -6.54 20.62 -6.20
N LYS A 81 -5.32 20.14 -6.48
CA LYS A 81 -5.14 18.89 -7.21
C LYS A 81 -5.81 17.84 -6.33
N LYS A 82 -6.84 17.18 -6.86
CA LYS A 82 -7.43 15.97 -6.25
C LYS A 82 -6.27 15.09 -5.77
N GLU A 83 -6.31 14.67 -4.50
CA GLU A 83 -5.33 13.72 -3.99
C GLU A 83 -5.22 12.56 -4.97
N LYS A 84 -4.00 12.27 -5.42
CA LYS A 84 -3.75 11.13 -6.27
C LYS A 84 -3.81 9.89 -5.40
N VAL A 85 -4.62 8.93 -5.79
CA VAL A 85 -4.77 7.68 -5.03
C VAL A 85 -3.67 6.73 -5.49
N LEU A 86 -2.83 6.28 -4.55
CA LEU A 86 -1.77 5.30 -4.81
C LEU A 86 -2.28 3.86 -4.94
N ASN A 87 -3.59 3.65 -4.93
CA ASN A 87 -4.17 2.32 -4.96
C ASN A 87 -4.08 1.74 -6.38
N ASP A 88 -3.27 0.71 -6.55
CA ASP A 88 -3.18 -0.10 -7.77
C ASP A 88 -3.50 -1.56 -7.42
N LYS A 89 -4.38 -2.18 -8.21
CA LYS A 89 -4.77 -3.59 -8.06
C LYS A 89 -3.57 -4.53 -8.08
N LEU A 90 -2.48 -4.14 -8.76
CA LEU A 90 -1.25 -4.91 -8.80
C LEU A 90 -0.56 -4.94 -7.44
N ILE A 91 -0.50 -3.80 -6.73
CA ILE A 91 0.07 -3.72 -5.38
C ILE A 91 -0.76 -4.59 -4.42
N GLU A 92 -2.09 -4.54 -4.52
CA GLU A 92 -2.96 -5.35 -3.66
C GLU A 92 -2.68 -6.85 -3.75
N LEU A 93 -2.28 -7.35 -4.93
CA LEU A 93 -1.97 -8.76 -5.13
C LEU A 93 -0.81 -9.22 -4.25
N PHE A 94 0.28 -8.44 -4.21
CA PHE A 94 1.47 -8.75 -3.44
C PHE A 94 1.28 -8.44 -1.94
N SER A 95 0.60 -7.34 -1.61
CA SER A 95 0.35 -6.96 -0.21
C SER A 95 -0.49 -7.99 0.54
N LYS A 96 -1.55 -8.53 -0.07
CA LYS A 96 -2.43 -9.54 0.57
C LYS A 96 -1.71 -10.83 0.91
N LYS A 97 -0.61 -11.10 0.21
CA LYS A 97 0.19 -12.32 0.33
C LYS A 97 1.42 -12.15 1.20
N LYS A 98 1.56 -11.00 1.86
CA LYS A 98 2.68 -10.68 2.75
C LYS A 98 4.04 -10.85 2.08
N ASN A 99 4.10 -10.71 0.77
CA ASN A 99 5.38 -10.76 0.06
C ASN A 99 6.27 -9.60 0.51
N THR A 100 7.58 -9.81 0.37
CA THR A 100 8.55 -8.72 0.37
C THR A 100 8.75 -8.26 -1.06
N PHE A 101 8.48 -6.98 -1.31
CA PHE A 101 8.56 -6.40 -2.65
C PHE A 101 8.76 -4.90 -2.57
N SER A 102 9.32 -4.29 -3.61
CA SER A 102 9.36 -2.85 -3.77
C SER A 102 8.52 -2.41 -4.95
N VAL A 103 7.98 -1.21 -4.86
CA VAL A 103 7.16 -0.61 -5.91
C VAL A 103 7.73 0.74 -6.26
N GLU A 104 8.09 0.90 -7.53
CA GLU A 104 8.52 2.17 -8.08
C GLU A 104 7.30 2.95 -8.59
N TYR A 105 7.24 4.21 -8.22
CA TYR A 105 6.20 5.15 -8.63
C TYR A 105 6.81 6.33 -9.36
N ILE A 106 6.04 6.88 -10.30
CA ILE A 106 6.23 8.23 -10.80
C ILE A 106 4.87 8.91 -10.85
N ASP A 107 4.78 10.12 -10.30
CA ASP A 107 3.53 10.89 -10.29
C ASP A 107 2.32 10.09 -9.72
N SER A 108 2.55 9.32 -8.66
CA SER A 108 1.60 8.38 -8.02
C SER A 108 1.13 7.20 -8.87
N LYS A 109 1.77 6.93 -10.02
CA LYS A 109 1.48 5.77 -10.86
C LYS A 109 2.56 4.71 -10.66
N VAL A 110 2.14 3.46 -10.51
CA VAL A 110 3.07 2.32 -10.47
C VAL A 110 3.80 2.21 -11.81
N LEU A 111 5.13 2.30 -11.76
CA LEU A 111 6.03 2.07 -12.88
C LEU A 111 6.49 0.61 -12.89
N SER A 112 6.95 0.11 -11.74
CA SER A 112 7.45 -1.25 -11.60
C SER A 112 7.21 -1.83 -10.21
N ILE A 113 7.16 -3.15 -10.12
CA ILE A 113 7.20 -3.93 -8.89
C ILE A 113 8.38 -4.88 -8.97
N LYS A 114 9.20 -4.94 -7.93
CA LYS A 114 10.34 -5.86 -7.84
C LYS A 114 10.18 -6.74 -6.62
N MET A 115 10.49 -8.02 -6.74
CA MET A 115 10.59 -8.96 -5.63
C MET A 115 11.97 -9.57 -5.64
N ASP A 116 12.54 -9.76 -4.46
CA ASP A 116 13.87 -10.37 -4.31
C ASP A 116 13.77 -11.90 -4.25
N ASP A 117 12.63 -12.44 -3.76
CA ASP A 117 12.40 -13.86 -3.61
C ASP A 117 10.94 -14.25 -3.95
N PRO A 118 10.70 -14.95 -5.08
CA PRO A 118 11.65 -15.20 -6.16
C PRO A 118 12.03 -13.88 -6.86
N ASN A 119 13.25 -13.81 -7.41
CA ASN A 119 13.74 -12.62 -8.12
C ASN A 119 12.91 -12.37 -9.39
N LEU A 120 12.03 -11.36 -9.33
CA LEU A 120 11.22 -10.96 -10.47
C LEU A 120 11.00 -9.45 -10.48
N THR A 121 10.78 -8.92 -11.67
CA THR A 121 10.36 -7.52 -11.87
C THR A 121 9.18 -7.46 -12.81
N ILE A 122 8.11 -6.76 -12.42
CA ILE A 122 6.97 -6.45 -13.28
C ILE A 122 7.03 -4.97 -13.61
N LYS A 123 7.14 -4.63 -14.88
CA LYS A 123 7.07 -3.24 -15.37
C LYS A 123 5.71 -3.01 -16.02
N LYS A 124 5.08 -1.88 -15.71
CA LYS A 124 3.85 -1.43 -16.39
C LYS A 124 4.25 -0.77 -17.70
N THR A 125 3.60 -1.15 -18.80
CA THR A 125 3.84 -0.58 -20.13
C THR A 125 2.60 0.15 -20.63
N GLY A 126 2.68 0.84 -21.77
CA GLY A 126 1.53 1.51 -22.38
C GLY A 126 0.40 0.57 -22.80
N VAL A 127 0.71 -0.72 -23.04
CA VAL A 127 -0.22 -1.72 -23.58
C VAL A 127 -0.44 -2.92 -22.66
N GLY A 128 0.19 -2.94 -21.47
CA GLY A 128 0.10 -4.06 -20.55
C GLY A 128 1.23 -4.07 -19.53
N TYR A 129 1.94 -5.21 -19.46
CA TYR A 129 3.00 -5.47 -18.51
C TYR A 129 4.15 -6.20 -19.17
N THR A 130 5.34 -6.04 -18.59
CA THR A 130 6.51 -6.86 -18.89
C THR A 130 6.94 -7.53 -17.59
N LEU A 131 6.95 -8.85 -17.57
CA LEU A 131 7.48 -9.63 -16.46
C LEU A 131 8.92 -10.03 -16.80
N ILE A 132 9.86 -9.73 -15.91
CA ILE A 132 11.26 -10.10 -16.01
C ILE A 132 11.56 -11.12 -14.93
N VAL A 133 12.01 -12.31 -15.30
CA VAL A 133 12.40 -13.40 -14.40
C VAL A 133 13.71 -13.97 -14.93
N ASN A 134 14.73 -14.11 -14.08
CA ASN A 134 16.04 -14.65 -14.48
C ASN A 134 16.65 -13.97 -15.73
N ASN A 135 16.50 -12.65 -15.83
CA ASN A 135 16.90 -11.82 -16.99
C ASN A 135 16.15 -12.10 -18.31
N GLU A 136 15.14 -12.96 -18.32
CA GLU A 136 14.25 -13.13 -19.47
C GLU A 136 13.01 -12.26 -19.32
N SER A 137 12.55 -11.68 -20.43
CA SER A 137 11.45 -10.73 -20.46
C SER A 137 10.24 -11.32 -21.20
N ILE A 138 9.10 -11.35 -20.52
CA ILE A 138 7.81 -11.85 -21.03
C ILE A 138 6.84 -10.69 -21.11
N SER A 139 6.32 -10.42 -22.31
CA SER A 139 5.25 -9.44 -22.52
C SER A 139 3.88 -10.03 -22.17
N ILE A 140 3.06 -9.24 -21.47
CA ILE A 140 1.76 -9.68 -20.96
C ILE A 140 0.73 -8.56 -21.13
N ASP A 141 -0.30 -8.83 -21.91
CA ASP A 141 -1.21 -7.81 -22.44
C ASP A 141 -2.22 -7.29 -21.39
N ASN A 142 -2.46 -8.05 -20.33
CA ASN A 142 -3.44 -7.67 -19.31
C ASN A 142 -3.18 -8.29 -17.92
N LEU A 143 -3.85 -7.73 -16.91
CA LEU A 143 -3.71 -8.14 -15.51
C LEU A 143 -4.19 -9.57 -15.24
N SER A 144 -5.18 -10.07 -15.99
CA SER A 144 -5.71 -11.43 -15.82
C SER A 144 -4.68 -12.48 -16.24
N SER A 145 -4.05 -12.28 -17.40
CA SER A 145 -2.95 -13.11 -17.89
C SER A 145 -1.74 -13.06 -16.93
N LEU A 146 -1.41 -11.87 -16.41
CA LEU A 146 -0.35 -11.71 -15.43
C LEU A 146 -0.63 -12.51 -14.15
N LYS A 147 -1.82 -12.38 -13.58
CA LYS A 147 -2.23 -13.17 -12.39
C LYS A 147 -2.08 -14.67 -12.62
N LYS A 148 -2.60 -15.17 -13.75
CA LYS A 148 -2.48 -16.60 -14.10
C LYS A 148 -1.03 -17.06 -14.17
N LEU A 149 -0.16 -16.25 -14.76
CA LEU A 149 1.26 -16.58 -14.84
C LEU A 149 1.91 -16.59 -13.45
N LEU A 150 1.69 -15.54 -12.66
CA LEU A 150 2.20 -15.42 -11.29
C LEU A 150 1.72 -16.58 -10.39
N SER A 151 0.48 -17.04 -10.54
CA SER A 151 -0.03 -18.23 -9.84
C SER A 151 0.71 -19.50 -10.26
N LYS A 152 0.96 -19.69 -11.56
CA LYS A 152 1.68 -20.87 -12.08
C LYS A 152 3.12 -20.97 -11.60
N ILE A 153 3.77 -19.83 -11.38
CA ILE A 153 5.14 -19.76 -10.86
C ILE A 153 5.19 -19.60 -9.33
N ASN A 154 4.07 -19.85 -8.63
CA ASN A 154 3.95 -19.80 -7.16
C ASN A 154 4.34 -18.47 -6.52
N VAL A 155 4.27 -17.36 -7.25
CA VAL A 155 4.53 -16.02 -6.72
C VAL A 155 3.33 -15.51 -5.92
N ILE A 156 2.13 -15.79 -6.42
CA ILE A 156 0.87 -15.55 -5.72
C ILE A 156 0.13 -16.87 -5.61
N GLN A 157 -0.57 -17.12 -4.50
CA GLN A 157 -1.49 -18.26 -4.43
C GLN A 157 -2.82 -17.90 -5.09
N ASP A 158 -3.44 -18.87 -5.76
CA ASP A 158 -4.73 -18.72 -6.39
C ASP A 158 -5.85 -18.45 -5.36
N ASP A 159 -6.77 -17.53 -5.67
CA ASP A 159 -7.89 -17.16 -4.78
C ASP A 159 -8.75 -18.37 -4.34
N LYS A 160 -8.75 -19.45 -5.15
CA LYS A 160 -9.44 -20.71 -4.86
C LYS A 160 -8.75 -21.55 -3.78
N GLU A 161 -7.43 -21.49 -3.69
CA GLU A 161 -6.66 -22.22 -2.67
C GLU A 161 -6.73 -21.53 -1.31
N ILE A 162 -6.77 -20.20 -1.28
CA ILE A 162 -7.03 -19.42 -0.04
C ILE A 162 -8.33 -19.87 0.63
N LYS A 163 -9.40 -20.05 -0.15
CA LYS A 163 -10.70 -20.52 0.36
C LYS A 163 -10.63 -21.96 0.90
N LYS A 164 -9.75 -22.81 0.35
CA LYS A 164 -9.51 -24.19 0.84
C LYS A 164 -8.57 -24.23 2.05
N GLU A 165 -7.59 -23.34 2.17
CA GLU A 165 -6.75 -23.22 3.37
C GLU A 165 -7.55 -22.66 4.56
N ILE A 166 -8.42 -21.68 4.32
CA ILE A 166 -9.35 -21.15 5.33
C ILE A 166 -10.32 -22.25 5.81
N SER A 167 -10.72 -23.19 4.94
CA SER A 167 -11.59 -24.31 5.35
C SER A 167 -10.86 -25.43 6.11
N LYS A 168 -9.54 -25.57 5.95
CA LYS A 168 -8.71 -26.55 6.68
C LYS A 168 -8.38 -26.11 8.10
N ASN A 169 -8.33 -24.81 8.39
CA ASN A 169 -7.99 -24.30 9.72
C ASN A 169 -9.26 -24.04 10.58
N LYS A 170 -9.91 -25.14 11.02
CA LYS A 170 -11.17 -25.12 11.80
C LYS A 170 -11.12 -24.30 13.10
N ASN A 171 -9.95 -24.03 13.66
CA ASN A 171 -9.83 -23.22 14.90
C ASN A 171 -10.02 -21.71 14.67
N ASN A 172 -9.76 -21.20 13.46
CA ASN A 172 -10.04 -19.80 13.12
C ASN A 172 -11.49 -19.56 12.71
N LYS A 173 -12.25 -20.62 12.39
CA LYS A 173 -13.68 -20.50 12.08
C LYS A 173 -14.47 -20.02 13.29
N LEU A 174 -14.17 -20.55 14.48
CA LEU A 174 -14.83 -20.16 15.73
C LEU A 174 -14.52 -18.70 16.11
N LEU A 175 -13.26 -18.28 15.93
CA LEU A 175 -12.81 -16.91 16.22
C LEU A 175 -13.41 -15.89 15.24
N ILE A 176 -13.51 -16.24 13.95
CA ILE A 176 -14.12 -15.39 12.91
C ILE A 176 -15.64 -15.37 13.07
N GLU A 177 -16.30 -16.48 13.40
CA GLU A 177 -17.74 -16.53 13.70
C GLU A 177 -18.09 -15.70 14.94
N GLN A 178 -17.27 -15.76 16.00
CA GLN A 178 -17.42 -14.91 17.19
C GLN A 178 -17.23 -13.41 16.87
N LEU A 179 -16.17 -13.05 16.12
CA LEU A 179 -15.93 -11.66 15.69
C LEU A 179 -17.04 -11.12 14.77
N THR A 180 -17.68 -11.98 13.97
CA THR A 180 -18.77 -11.60 13.07
C THR A 180 -20.11 -11.43 13.80
N LEU A 181 -20.34 -12.19 14.88
CA LEU A 181 -21.51 -12.05 15.75
C LEU A 181 -21.45 -10.74 16.55
N ASP A 182 -20.29 -10.38 17.12
CA ASP A 182 -20.10 -9.13 17.87
C ASP A 182 -20.30 -7.88 16.99
N LEU A 183 -19.80 -7.89 15.75
CA LEU A 183 -19.99 -6.78 14.81
C LEU A 183 -21.46 -6.59 14.38
N ASN A 184 -22.25 -7.66 14.37
CA ASN A 184 -23.69 -7.59 14.05
C ASN A 184 -24.53 -7.15 15.25
N GLN A 185 -24.13 -7.47 16.49
CA GLN A 185 -24.73 -6.91 17.70
C GLN A 185 -24.50 -5.40 17.80
N ILE A 186 -23.26 -4.94 17.56
CA ILE A 186 -22.90 -3.50 17.57
C ILE A 186 -23.68 -2.73 16.51
N LYS A 187 -23.93 -3.31 15.33
CA LYS A 187 -24.79 -2.70 14.30
C LYS A 187 -26.24 -2.58 14.76
N LYS A 188 -26.82 -3.62 15.36
CA LYS A 188 -28.20 -3.59 15.87
C LYS A 188 -28.40 -2.55 16.96
N GLU A 189 -27.44 -2.40 17.86
CA GLU A 189 -27.47 -1.37 18.90
C GLU A 189 -27.39 0.03 18.30
N LYS A 190 -26.51 0.25 17.30
CA LYS A 190 -26.43 1.53 16.60
C LYS A 190 -27.74 1.92 15.89
N TYR A 191 -28.43 0.96 15.25
CA TYR A 191 -29.75 1.20 14.63
C TYR A 191 -30.85 1.55 15.65
N LEU A 192 -30.78 0.99 16.87
CA LEU A 192 -31.72 1.33 17.97
C LEU A 192 -31.45 2.74 18.54
N TRP A 193 -30.18 3.12 18.68
CA TRP A 193 -29.78 4.47 19.10
C TRP A 193 -30.18 5.55 18.07
N ASP A 194 -29.96 5.28 16.77
CA ASP A 194 -30.30 6.22 15.70
C ASP A 194 -31.83 6.41 15.56
N ALA A 195 -32.62 5.35 15.82
CA ALA A 195 -34.09 5.42 15.83
C ALA A 195 -34.63 6.23 17.03
N GLN A 196 -34.04 6.09 18.22
CA GLN A 196 -34.42 6.90 19.40
C GLN A 196 -34.09 8.39 19.20
N ILE A 197 -32.96 8.73 18.58
CA ILE A 197 -32.59 10.14 18.33
C ILE A 197 -33.52 10.80 17.28
N ALA A 198 -33.99 10.04 16.28
CA ALA A 198 -34.92 10.55 15.27
C ALA A 198 -36.32 10.88 15.83
N ASP A 199 -36.79 10.16 16.85
CA ASP A 199 -38.07 10.46 17.52
C ASP A 199 -37.97 11.67 18.46
N VAL A 200 -36.83 11.87 19.14
CA VAL A 200 -36.63 13.02 20.05
C VAL A 200 -36.48 14.34 19.29
N THR A 201 -35.99 14.31 18.04
CA THR A 201 -35.78 15.51 17.21
C THR A 201 -37.01 15.96 16.43
N LYS A 202 -38.11 15.19 16.42
CA LYS A 202 -39.41 15.58 15.82
C LYS A 202 -40.30 16.41 16.75
N ILE A 203 -39.86 16.72 17.97
CA ILE A 203 -40.60 17.58 18.89
C ILE A 203 -40.04 19.01 18.80
N LYS A 204 -40.51 19.75 17.78
CA LYS A 204 -40.91 21.17 17.86
C LYS A 204 -41.54 21.63 16.55
#